data_AF-A0A4R8CHU9-F1
#
_entry.id   AF-A0A4R8CHU9-F1
#
_cell.length_a   1.000
_cell.length_b   1.000
_cell.length_c   1.000
_cell.angle_alpha   90.00
_cell.angle_beta   90.00
_cell.angle_gamma   90.00
#
_symmetry.space_group_name_H-M   'P 1'
#
loop_
_entity.id
_entity.type
_entity.pdbx_description
1 polymer ?
#
loop_
_entity_poly.entity_id
_entity_poly.type
_entity_poly.pdbx_seq_one_letter_code
_entity_poly.pdbx_strand_id
1 'polypeptide(L)'
;MADSPRNAHVPVRREYVDELRWTFSHRRSWLIAFTANLILAAAFVGYERYSPRTGGLKLAGAAAELAAWVLASTLTTNQLGDDAANVLSRIDHGDHIVHILLSKDLVLASLLLPITLAVSVAAQLDITRMNRLAPSLTEDLLDVFVVLLWLGIGALTSVLMPYRNIPLRARWRARRTWPRWLACQALPYVLFFTVIPLLTWPAYEAAGHLFGGRRTNLAEYSTTFVFWGATVWVGGLALATLYVRRAPDRFLTDLRRPS
;
A
#
# COMPACT_ATOMS: atom_id res chain seq x y z
N MET A 1 -25.51 -36.15 -14.05
CA MET A 1 -24.18 -35.97 -13.47
C MET A 1 -23.57 -34.78 -14.18
N ALA A 2 -23.72 -33.58 -13.62
CA ALA A 2 -23.30 -32.34 -14.27
C ALA A 2 -21.80 -32.16 -14.02
N ASP A 3 -21.04 -32.02 -15.10
CA ASP A 3 -19.63 -31.66 -15.04
C ASP A 3 -19.48 -30.31 -14.35
N SER A 4 -18.92 -30.34 -13.14
CA SER A 4 -18.45 -29.15 -12.44
C SER A 4 -17.38 -28.50 -13.33
N PRO A 5 -17.51 -27.22 -13.73
CA PRO A 5 -16.48 -26.58 -14.52
C PRO A 5 -15.19 -26.59 -13.71
N ARG A 6 -14.19 -27.34 -14.19
CA ARG A 6 -12.87 -27.41 -13.58
C ARG A 6 -12.34 -25.99 -13.50
N ASN A 7 -12.07 -25.53 -12.28
CA ASN A 7 -11.32 -24.33 -11.97
C ASN A 7 -9.99 -24.39 -12.74
N ALA A 8 -9.96 -23.85 -13.95
CA ALA A 8 -8.72 -23.62 -14.67
C ALA A 8 -8.02 -22.52 -13.89
N HIS A 9 -7.06 -22.89 -13.04
CA HIS A 9 -6.22 -21.94 -12.33
C HIS A 9 -5.61 -20.99 -13.36
N VAL A 10 -6.10 -19.75 -13.39
CA VAL A 10 -5.50 -18.71 -14.22
C VAL A 10 -4.11 -18.47 -13.62
N PRO A 11 -3.03 -18.53 -14.43
CA PRO A 11 -1.70 -18.32 -13.89
C PRO A 11 -1.60 -16.90 -13.32
N VAL A 12 -0.99 -16.75 -12.14
CA VAL A 12 -0.85 -15.48 -11.40
C VAL A 12 -0.33 -14.34 -12.29
N ARG A 13 0.58 -14.65 -13.22
CA ARG A 13 1.10 -13.68 -14.19
C ARG A 13 0.00 -13.06 -15.07
N ARG A 14 -0.95 -13.87 -15.53
CA ARG A 14 -2.05 -13.41 -16.39
C ARG A 14 -3.03 -12.58 -15.59
N GLU A 15 -3.39 -13.01 -14.37
CA GLU A 15 -4.23 -12.24 -13.45
C GLU A 15 -3.62 -10.85 -13.16
N TYR A 16 -2.31 -10.79 -12.89
CA TYR A 16 -1.60 -9.53 -12.68
C TYR A 16 -1.63 -8.62 -13.91
N VAL A 17 -1.36 -9.14 -15.11
CA VAL A 17 -1.38 -8.34 -16.35
C VAL A 17 -2.79 -7.82 -16.66
N ASP A 18 -3.81 -8.66 -16.42
CA ASP A 18 -5.21 -8.28 -16.64
C ASP A 18 -5.63 -7.19 -15.63
N GLU A 19 -5.23 -7.31 -14.35
CA GLU A 19 -5.49 -6.29 -13.32
C GLU A 19 -4.72 -4.98 -13.58
N LEU A 20 -3.48 -5.07 -14.07
CA LEU A 20 -2.69 -3.91 -14.48
C LEU A 20 -3.38 -3.18 -15.64
N ARG A 21 -3.77 -3.92 -16.68
CA ARG A 21 -4.51 -3.36 -17.83
C ARG A 21 -5.83 -2.76 -17.36
N TRP A 22 -6.58 -3.43 -16.49
CA TRP A 22 -7.83 -2.93 -15.90
C TRP A 22 -7.61 -1.59 -15.19
N THR A 23 -6.60 -1.52 -14.32
CA THR A 23 -6.26 -0.31 -13.56
C THR A 23 -6.00 0.87 -14.48
N PHE A 24 -5.24 0.67 -15.56
CA PHE A 24 -4.94 1.75 -16.52
C PHE A 24 -6.08 2.13 -17.45
N SER A 25 -6.99 1.20 -17.76
CA SER A 25 -8.08 1.44 -18.71
C SER A 25 -9.36 1.95 -18.06
N HIS A 26 -9.71 1.43 -16.88
CA HIS A 26 -11.03 1.65 -16.26
C HIS A 26 -10.97 2.48 -14.96
N ARG A 27 -9.82 2.55 -14.27
CA ARG A 27 -9.70 3.26 -12.98
C ARG A 27 -9.09 4.67 -13.11
N ARG A 28 -9.57 5.46 -14.08
CA ARG A 28 -9.05 6.83 -14.34
C ARG A 28 -9.11 7.74 -13.10
N SER A 29 -10.23 7.74 -12.38
CA SER A 29 -10.38 8.55 -11.16
C SER A 29 -9.39 8.16 -10.07
N TRP A 30 -9.11 6.86 -9.92
CA TRP A 30 -8.12 6.36 -8.98
C TRP A 30 -6.70 6.78 -9.40
N LEU A 31 -6.35 6.72 -10.69
CA LEU A 31 -5.06 7.18 -11.19
C LEU A 31 -4.86 8.69 -11.01
N ILE A 32 -5.91 9.49 -11.22
CA ILE A 32 -5.88 10.94 -10.96
C ILE A 32 -5.65 11.18 -9.47
N ALA A 33 -6.37 10.48 -8.59
CA ALA A 33 -6.19 10.60 -7.15
C ALA A 33 -4.80 10.15 -6.69
N PHE A 34 -4.28 9.05 -7.25
CA PHE A 34 -2.92 8.57 -7.02
C PHE A 34 -1.88 9.60 -7.44
N THR A 35 -2.00 10.16 -8.64
CA THR A 35 -1.08 11.17 -9.16
C THR A 35 -1.14 12.45 -8.33
N ALA A 36 -2.35 12.92 -7.98
CA ALA A 36 -2.54 14.07 -7.12
C ALA A 36 -1.92 13.85 -5.73
N ASN A 37 -2.11 12.68 -5.14
CA ASN A 37 -1.53 12.34 -3.84
C ASN A 37 -0.01 12.25 -3.92
N LEU A 38 0.54 11.71 -5.01
CA LEU A 38 1.98 11.68 -5.27
C LEU A 38 2.58 13.10 -5.37
N ILE A 39 1.93 14.02 -6.09
CA ILE A 39 2.39 15.41 -6.22
C ILE A 39 2.33 16.11 -4.86
N LEU A 40 1.23 15.95 -4.11
CA LEU A 40 1.08 16.54 -2.78
C LEU A 40 2.12 16.00 -1.80
N ALA A 41 2.34 14.68 -1.79
CA ALA A 41 3.36 14.04 -0.98
C ALA A 41 4.76 14.55 -1.34
N ALA A 42 5.09 14.65 -2.63
CA ALA A 42 6.38 15.17 -3.08
C ALA A 42 6.59 16.63 -2.68
N ALA A 43 5.55 17.47 -2.81
CA ALA A 43 5.61 18.87 -2.38
C ALA A 43 5.79 18.99 -0.86
N PHE A 44 5.06 18.18 -0.08
CA PHE A 44 5.15 18.17 1.38
C PHE A 44 6.53 17.70 1.86
N VAL A 45 7.00 16.54 1.38
CA VAL A 45 8.33 16.00 1.72
C VAL A 45 9.43 16.97 1.27
N GLY A 46 9.28 17.56 0.07
CA GLY A 46 10.20 18.60 -0.41
C GLY A 46 10.26 19.80 0.54
N TYR A 47 9.10 20.29 1.01
CA TYR A 47 9.04 21.39 1.97
C TYR A 47 9.65 21.02 3.33
N GLU A 48 9.30 19.86 3.89
CA GLU A 48 9.79 19.43 5.20
C GLU A 48 11.31 19.16 5.20
N ARG A 49 11.81 18.57 4.11
CA ARG A 49 13.23 18.23 3.95
C ARG A 49 14.07 19.39 3.43
N TYR A 50 13.47 20.52 3.07
CA TYR A 50 14.21 21.71 2.67
C TYR A 50 14.99 22.29 3.85
N SER A 51 16.30 22.46 3.68
CA SER A 51 17.14 23.11 4.68
C SER A 51 17.52 24.52 4.24
N PRO A 52 16.99 25.58 4.89
CA PRO A 52 17.36 26.96 4.57
C PRO A 52 18.86 27.25 4.77
N ARG A 53 19.53 26.47 5.64
CA ARG A 53 20.95 26.63 5.95
C ARG A 53 21.88 26.15 4.86
N THR A 54 21.49 25.12 4.09
CA THR A 54 22.30 24.57 3.00
C THR A 54 21.74 24.89 1.62
N GLY A 55 20.56 25.51 1.55
CA GLY A 55 19.88 25.84 0.28
C GLY A 55 19.44 24.61 -0.53
N GLY A 56 19.35 23.43 0.11
CA GLY A 56 19.13 22.14 -0.56
C GLY A 56 18.27 21.18 0.26
N LEU A 57 17.88 20.06 -0.37
CA LEU A 57 16.99 19.04 0.20
C LEU A 57 17.77 17.96 0.98
N LYS A 58 17.26 17.58 2.16
CA LYS A 58 17.75 16.41 2.91
C LYS A 58 17.11 15.14 2.37
N LEU A 59 17.81 14.49 1.45
CA LEU A 59 17.25 13.43 0.63
C LEU A 59 17.28 12.02 1.27
N ALA A 60 18.05 11.81 2.34
CA ALA A 60 18.09 10.52 3.04
C ALA A 60 16.73 10.14 3.64
N GLY A 61 16.20 8.97 3.25
CA GLY A 61 14.87 8.48 3.65
C GLY A 61 13.68 9.25 3.06
N ALA A 62 13.90 10.16 2.10
CA ALA A 62 12.83 10.92 1.47
C ALA A 62 11.90 10.03 0.61
N ALA A 63 12.44 8.96 0.02
CA ALA A 63 11.64 8.02 -0.78
C ALA A 63 10.70 7.17 0.09
N ALA A 64 11.18 6.60 1.21
CA ALA A 64 10.33 5.92 2.20
C ALA A 64 9.21 6.83 2.71
N GLU A 65 9.54 8.09 2.99
CA GLU A 65 8.57 9.07 3.48
C GLU A 65 7.54 9.43 2.41
N LEU A 66 7.98 9.67 1.17
CA LEU A 66 7.10 9.85 0.01
C LEU A 66 6.17 8.65 -0.16
N ALA A 67 6.71 7.43 -0.14
CA ALA A 67 5.94 6.19 -0.26
C ALA A 67 4.87 6.11 0.83
N ALA A 68 5.26 6.39 2.07
CA ALA A 68 4.37 6.34 3.21
C ALA A 68 3.24 7.36 3.08
N TRP A 69 3.52 8.59 2.65
CA TRP A 69 2.50 9.62 2.42
C TRP A 69 1.54 9.25 1.28
N VAL A 70 2.03 8.67 0.20
CA VAL A 70 1.16 8.22 -0.90
C VAL A 70 0.28 7.05 -0.45
N LEU A 71 0.86 6.10 0.29
CA LEU A 71 0.19 4.90 0.76
C LEU A 71 -0.76 5.16 1.94
N ALA A 72 -0.52 6.20 2.73
CA ALA A 72 -1.39 6.69 3.80
C ALA A 72 -2.65 7.38 3.25
N SER A 73 -3.36 6.68 2.37
CA SER A 73 -4.57 7.15 1.72
C SER A 73 -5.55 6.01 1.49
N THR A 74 -6.78 6.38 1.16
CA THR A 74 -7.84 5.41 0.81
C THR A 74 -7.56 4.65 -0.49
N LEU A 75 -6.55 5.06 -1.26
CA LEU A 75 -6.06 4.29 -2.40
C LEU A 75 -5.52 2.92 -1.98
N THR A 76 -4.95 2.83 -0.77
CA THR A 76 -4.38 1.62 -0.19
C THR A 76 -5.34 0.96 0.80
N THR A 77 -5.98 1.75 1.68
CA THR A 77 -6.80 1.19 2.77
C THR A 77 -8.22 0.81 2.36
N ASN A 78 -8.59 1.04 1.09
CA ASN A 78 -9.93 0.78 0.57
C ASN A 78 -9.91 0.38 -0.91
N GLN A 79 -8.95 -0.46 -1.31
CA GLN A 79 -8.80 -0.91 -2.69
C GLN A 79 -10.02 -1.66 -3.21
N LEU A 80 -10.64 -2.50 -2.37
CA LEU A 80 -11.80 -3.31 -2.76
C LEU A 80 -13.08 -2.49 -2.87
N GLY A 81 -13.30 -1.54 -1.96
CA GLY A 81 -14.49 -0.70 -1.98
C GLY A 81 -14.51 0.27 -3.16
N ASP A 82 -13.36 0.85 -3.52
CA ASP A 82 -13.25 1.76 -4.67
C ASP A 82 -13.52 1.04 -6.01
N ASP A 83 -13.16 -0.24 -6.11
CA ASP A 83 -13.36 -1.09 -7.29
C ASP A 83 -14.47 -2.15 -7.08
N ALA A 84 -15.45 -1.86 -6.22
CA ALA A 84 -16.41 -2.85 -5.73
C ALA A 84 -17.18 -3.58 -6.84
N ALA A 85 -17.50 -2.91 -7.95
CA ALA A 85 -18.24 -3.53 -9.06
C ALA A 85 -17.42 -4.63 -9.73
N ASN A 86 -16.13 -4.38 -9.99
CA ASN A 86 -15.23 -5.37 -10.56
C ASN A 86 -14.94 -6.51 -9.56
N VAL A 87 -14.70 -6.16 -8.29
CA VAL A 87 -14.47 -7.16 -7.23
C VAL A 87 -15.68 -8.09 -7.07
N LEU A 88 -16.90 -7.55 -7.03
CA LEU A 88 -18.12 -8.35 -6.97
C LEU A 88 -18.27 -9.25 -8.20
N SER A 89 -18.03 -8.71 -9.40
CA SER A 89 -18.05 -9.51 -10.63
C SER A 89 -17.05 -10.67 -10.56
N ARG A 90 -15.81 -10.44 -10.15
CA ARG A 90 -14.78 -11.48 -10.02
C ARG A 90 -15.20 -12.56 -9.01
N ILE A 91 -15.74 -12.16 -7.86
CA ILE A 91 -16.27 -13.11 -6.86
C ILE A 91 -17.43 -13.93 -7.42
N ASP A 92 -18.36 -13.30 -8.14
CA ASP A 92 -19.51 -13.99 -8.76
C ASP A 92 -19.06 -14.99 -9.85
N HIS A 93 -17.90 -14.76 -10.48
CA HIS A 93 -17.26 -15.71 -11.41
C HIS A 93 -16.39 -16.79 -10.72
N GLY A 94 -16.34 -16.80 -9.39
CA GLY A 94 -15.64 -17.82 -8.60
C GLY A 94 -14.21 -17.48 -8.18
N ASP A 95 -13.71 -16.26 -8.43
CA ASP A 95 -12.38 -15.85 -7.97
C ASP A 95 -12.30 -15.83 -6.44
N HIS A 96 -11.21 -16.36 -5.88
CA HIS A 96 -10.98 -16.23 -4.45
C HIS A 96 -10.43 -14.84 -4.10
N ILE A 97 -10.86 -14.30 -2.96
CA ILE A 97 -10.46 -12.97 -2.49
C ILE A 97 -8.94 -12.79 -2.39
N VAL A 98 -8.20 -13.84 -2.05
CA VAL A 98 -6.74 -13.80 -1.96
C VAL A 98 -6.09 -13.47 -3.30
N HIS A 99 -6.61 -14.00 -4.40
CA HIS A 99 -6.10 -13.71 -5.75
C HIS A 99 -6.43 -12.27 -6.16
N ILE A 100 -7.63 -11.80 -5.84
CA ILE A 100 -8.05 -10.42 -6.09
C ILE A 100 -7.12 -9.45 -5.32
N LEU A 101 -6.96 -9.64 -4.02
CA LEU A 101 -6.09 -8.81 -3.18
C LEU A 101 -4.63 -8.86 -3.63
N LEU A 102 -4.09 -10.06 -3.86
CA LEU A 102 -2.72 -10.23 -4.34
C LEU A 102 -2.49 -9.50 -5.66
N SER A 103 -3.41 -9.61 -6.63
CA SER A 103 -3.29 -8.90 -7.92
C SER A 103 -3.27 -7.38 -7.74
N LYS A 104 -4.13 -6.83 -6.87
CA LYS A 104 -4.20 -5.40 -6.59
C LYS A 104 -2.96 -4.89 -5.86
N ASP A 105 -2.48 -5.63 -4.87
CA ASP A 105 -1.25 -5.33 -4.14
C ASP A 105 -0.03 -5.33 -5.06
N LEU A 106 0.08 -6.32 -5.95
CA LEU A 106 1.17 -6.40 -6.92
C LEU A 106 1.13 -5.23 -7.91
N VAL A 107 -0.05 -4.82 -8.38
CA VAL A 107 -0.20 -3.63 -9.23
C VAL A 107 0.24 -2.38 -8.47
N LEU A 108 -0.21 -2.19 -7.23
CA LEU A 108 0.18 -1.04 -6.42
C LEU A 108 1.69 -1.01 -6.13
N ALA A 109 2.29 -2.15 -5.79
CA ALA A 109 3.73 -2.30 -5.61
C ALA A 109 4.50 -1.97 -6.89
N SER A 110 4.01 -2.44 -8.05
CA SER A 110 4.62 -2.18 -9.36
C SER A 110 4.58 -0.71 -9.76
N LEU A 111 3.63 0.07 -9.24
CA LEU A 111 3.56 1.51 -9.47
C LEU A 111 4.49 2.27 -8.51
N LEU A 112 4.48 1.90 -7.23
CA LEU A 112 5.20 2.66 -6.22
C LEU A 112 6.69 2.34 -6.12
N LEU A 113 7.07 1.06 -6.17
CA LEU A 113 8.47 0.67 -6.01
C LEU A 113 9.40 1.32 -7.05
N PRO A 114 9.04 1.41 -8.35
CA PRO A 114 9.88 2.13 -9.31
C PRO A 114 9.98 3.63 -9.03
N ILE A 115 8.89 4.24 -8.54
CA ILE A 115 8.88 5.67 -8.19
C ILE A 115 9.77 5.92 -6.97
N THR A 116 9.65 5.11 -5.93
CA THR A 116 10.47 5.24 -4.72
C THR A 116 11.93 4.99 -5.05
N LEU A 117 12.24 3.95 -5.83
CA LEU A 117 13.60 3.69 -6.30
C LEU A 117 14.15 4.84 -7.13
N ALA A 118 13.37 5.41 -8.05
CA ALA A 118 13.80 6.55 -8.86
C ALA A 118 14.09 7.79 -8.00
N VAL A 119 13.24 8.08 -7.01
CA VAL A 119 13.45 9.18 -6.06
C VAL A 119 14.69 8.93 -5.22
N SER A 120 14.90 7.70 -4.75
CA SER A 120 16.11 7.30 -4.03
C SER A 120 17.36 7.44 -4.88
N VAL A 121 17.36 6.97 -6.13
CA VAL A 121 18.51 7.12 -7.04
C VAL A 121 18.78 8.60 -7.35
N ALA A 122 17.74 9.39 -7.62
CA ALA A 122 17.88 10.82 -7.88
C ALA A 122 18.45 11.56 -6.66
N ALA A 123 17.96 11.20 -5.47
CA ALA A 123 18.48 11.66 -4.19
C ALA A 123 19.98 11.38 -4.01
N GLN A 124 20.44 10.24 -4.53
CA GLN A 124 21.82 9.79 -4.42
C GLN A 124 22.76 10.45 -5.42
N LEU A 125 22.29 10.73 -6.64
CA LEU A 125 23.09 11.41 -7.67
C LEU A 125 23.48 12.84 -7.27
N ASP A 126 22.66 13.50 -6.45
CA ASP A 126 22.94 14.82 -5.88
C ASP A 126 24.05 14.75 -4.79
N ILE A 127 24.15 13.61 -4.07
CA ILE A 127 25.18 13.34 -3.06
C ILE A 127 26.41 12.72 -3.74
N THR A 128 27.16 13.57 -4.44
CA THR A 128 28.41 13.22 -5.13
C THR A 128 29.42 12.47 -4.24
N ARG A 129 29.48 11.13 -4.40
CA ARG A 129 30.66 10.23 -4.40
C ARG A 129 30.20 8.77 -4.56
N MET A 130 30.61 8.09 -5.65
CA MET A 130 30.31 6.67 -5.96
C MET A 130 30.62 5.68 -4.82
N ASN A 131 31.51 6.03 -3.88
CA ASN A 131 31.86 5.20 -2.73
C ASN A 131 30.73 5.06 -1.68
N ARG A 132 29.55 5.66 -1.89
CA ARG A 132 28.38 5.58 -1.00
C ARG A 132 27.17 4.85 -1.59
N LEU A 133 27.29 4.28 -2.79
CA LEU A 133 26.19 3.57 -3.46
C LEU A 133 25.72 2.31 -2.69
N ALA A 134 26.65 1.55 -2.10
CA ALA A 134 26.31 0.29 -1.40
C ALA A 134 25.51 0.48 -0.09
N PRO A 135 25.90 1.40 0.83
CA PRO A 135 25.03 1.79 1.94
C PRO A 135 23.67 2.33 1.47
N SER A 136 23.62 2.95 0.29
CA SER A 136 22.42 3.60 -0.21
C SER A 136 21.37 2.64 -0.77
N LEU A 137 21.77 1.64 -1.57
CA LEU A 137 20.87 0.54 -1.98
C LEU A 137 20.27 -0.19 -0.79
N THR A 138 20.99 -0.14 0.34
CA THR A 138 20.55 -0.72 1.58
C THR A 138 19.53 0.17 2.29
N GLU A 139 19.61 1.51 2.19
CA GLU A 139 18.53 2.40 2.62
C GLU A 139 17.26 2.21 1.77
N ASP A 140 17.40 1.94 0.46
CA ASP A 140 16.28 1.72 -0.47
C ASP A 140 15.44 0.47 -0.11
N LEU A 141 16.04 -0.52 0.56
CA LEU A 141 15.31 -1.66 1.11
C LEU A 141 14.33 -1.26 2.25
N LEU A 142 14.55 -0.13 2.93
CA LEU A 142 13.58 0.40 3.88
C LEU A 142 12.33 0.93 3.15
N ASP A 143 12.47 1.44 1.92
CA ASP A 143 11.33 1.83 1.09
C ASP A 143 10.46 0.61 0.76
N VAL A 144 11.10 -0.51 0.41
CA VAL A 144 10.44 -1.80 0.16
C VAL A 144 9.66 -2.25 1.39
N PHE A 145 10.26 -2.15 2.57
CA PHE A 145 9.59 -2.44 3.84
C PHE A 145 8.32 -1.60 4.04
N VAL A 146 8.41 -0.27 3.83
CA VAL A 146 7.25 0.63 3.98
C VAL A 146 6.12 0.23 3.03
N VAL A 147 6.44 -0.08 1.77
CA VAL A 147 5.46 -0.55 0.79
C VAL A 147 4.80 -1.83 1.28
N LEU A 148 5.57 -2.86 1.61
CA LEU A 148 5.04 -4.16 2.06
C LEU A 148 4.15 -4.05 3.29
N LEU A 149 4.57 -3.24 4.27
CA LEU A 149 3.79 -2.99 5.48
C LEU A 149 2.41 -2.40 5.16
N TRP A 150 2.38 -1.39 4.28
CA TRP A 150 1.13 -0.76 3.84
C TRP A 150 0.27 -1.67 2.98
N LEU A 151 0.84 -2.57 2.17
CA LEU A 151 0.07 -3.58 1.43
C LEU A 151 -0.65 -4.52 2.39
N GLY A 152 0.03 -5.02 3.43
CA GLY A 152 -0.59 -5.89 4.45
C GLY A 152 -1.74 -5.21 5.19
N ILE A 153 -1.51 -3.97 5.62
CA ILE A 153 -2.55 -3.14 6.26
C ILE A 153 -3.69 -2.84 5.28
N GLY A 154 -3.36 -2.51 4.03
CA GLY A 154 -4.30 -2.22 2.95
C GLY A 154 -5.22 -3.39 2.65
N ALA A 155 -4.68 -4.60 2.55
CA ALA A 155 -5.42 -5.83 2.33
C ALA A 155 -6.46 -6.07 3.44
N LEU A 156 -6.04 -5.92 4.71
CA LEU A 156 -6.93 -6.10 5.85
C LEU A 156 -8.01 -5.02 5.93
N THR A 157 -7.62 -3.75 5.83
CA THR A 157 -8.55 -2.62 5.92
C THR A 157 -9.56 -2.59 4.78
N SER A 158 -9.14 -2.97 3.57
CA SER A 158 -10.01 -3.05 2.39
C SER A 158 -11.12 -4.09 2.55
N VAL A 159 -10.89 -5.14 3.34
CA VAL A 159 -11.88 -6.18 3.64
C VAL A 159 -12.73 -5.83 4.86
N LEU A 160 -12.14 -5.22 5.90
CA LEU A 160 -12.86 -4.88 7.13
C LEU A 160 -13.82 -3.70 6.95
N MET A 161 -13.44 -2.72 6.13
CA MET A 161 -14.21 -1.51 5.90
C MET A 161 -14.27 -1.14 4.42
N PRO A 162 -14.80 -2.00 3.54
CA PRO A 162 -14.98 -1.64 2.13
C PRO A 162 -15.95 -0.46 2.05
N TYR A 163 -15.54 0.57 1.31
CA TYR A 163 -16.28 1.80 1.13
C TYR A 163 -16.38 2.14 -0.36
N ARG A 164 -17.60 2.25 -0.90
CA ARG A 164 -17.77 2.65 -2.31
C ARG A 164 -17.65 4.16 -2.40
N ASN A 165 -16.76 4.63 -3.28
CA ASN A 165 -16.59 6.06 -3.43
C ASN A 165 -17.81 6.66 -4.15
N ILE A 166 -18.50 7.59 -3.48
CA ILE A 166 -19.56 8.40 -4.07
C ILE A 166 -19.06 9.83 -4.34
N PRO A 167 -19.52 10.48 -5.42
CA PRO A 167 -19.13 11.86 -5.69
C PRO A 167 -19.60 12.77 -4.56
N LEU A 168 -18.77 13.76 -4.21
CA LEU A 168 -19.04 14.70 -3.11
C LEU A 168 -20.45 15.31 -3.20
N ARG A 169 -20.89 15.67 -4.41
CA ARG A 169 -22.24 16.23 -4.66
C ARG A 169 -23.37 15.29 -4.24
N ALA A 170 -23.22 13.98 -4.45
CA ALA A 170 -24.20 12.99 -3.99
C ALA A 170 -24.11 12.79 -2.47
N ARG A 171 -22.89 12.81 -1.91
CA ARG A 171 -22.65 12.69 -0.47
C ARG A 171 -23.26 13.84 0.34
N TRP A 172 -23.27 15.05 -0.21
CA TRP A 172 -23.96 16.20 0.40
C TRP A 172 -25.46 15.97 0.60
N ARG A 173 -26.10 15.20 -0.28
CA ARG A 173 -27.52 14.82 -0.15
C ARG A 173 -27.72 13.64 0.79
N ALA A 174 -26.74 12.72 0.86
CA ALA A 174 -26.80 11.51 1.68
C ALA A 174 -26.07 11.68 3.03
N ARG A 175 -26.54 12.58 3.90
CA ARG A 175 -25.85 12.92 5.18
C ARG A 175 -25.52 11.72 6.08
N ARG A 176 -26.31 10.64 6.02
CA ARG A 176 -26.08 9.41 6.80
C ARG A 176 -24.78 8.67 6.45
N THR A 177 -24.15 9.01 5.33
CA THR A 177 -22.95 8.34 4.80
C THR A 177 -21.65 8.98 5.29
N TRP A 178 -21.73 10.19 5.86
CA TRP A 178 -20.59 10.98 6.32
C TRP A 178 -19.73 10.31 7.40
N PRO A 179 -20.30 9.69 8.46
CA PRO A 179 -19.49 9.10 9.51
C PRO A 179 -18.57 7.99 8.99
N ARG A 180 -19.11 7.10 8.15
CA ARG A 180 -18.33 6.01 7.54
C ARG A 180 -17.29 6.54 6.57
N TRP A 181 -17.65 7.54 5.75
CA TRP A 181 -16.68 8.19 4.86
C TRP A 181 -15.54 8.83 5.65
N LEU A 182 -15.85 9.64 6.66
CA LEU A 182 -14.83 10.32 7.47
C LEU A 182 -13.95 9.31 8.22
N ALA A 183 -14.52 8.22 8.74
CA ALA A 183 -13.75 7.14 9.34
C ALA A 183 -12.78 6.52 8.33
N CYS A 184 -13.20 6.27 7.09
CA CYS A 184 -12.32 5.74 6.04
C CYS A 184 -11.25 6.75 5.63
N GLN A 185 -11.54 8.06 5.62
CA GLN A 185 -10.54 9.09 5.34
C GLN A 185 -9.54 9.28 6.49
N ALA A 186 -9.98 9.18 7.73
CA ALA A 186 -9.14 9.33 8.91
C ALA A 186 -8.28 8.08 9.18
N LEU A 187 -8.77 6.90 8.77
CA LEU A 187 -8.14 5.62 9.05
C LEU A 187 -6.66 5.55 8.64
N PRO A 188 -6.24 5.93 7.41
CA PRO A 188 -4.82 5.90 7.05
C PRO A 188 -3.95 6.73 7.99
N TYR A 189 -4.41 7.91 8.41
CA TYR A 189 -3.66 8.76 9.34
C TYR A 189 -3.58 8.15 10.74
N VAL A 190 -4.69 7.60 11.23
CA VAL A 190 -4.69 6.87 12.52
C VAL A 190 -3.68 5.73 12.46
N LEU A 191 -3.69 4.93 11.40
CA LEU A 191 -2.75 3.82 11.22
C LEU A 191 -1.30 4.31 11.13
N PHE A 192 -1.05 5.37 10.36
CA PHE A 192 0.27 5.97 10.19
C PHE A 192 0.87 6.46 11.51
N PHE A 193 0.08 7.13 12.35
CA PHE A 193 0.59 7.67 13.62
C PHE A 193 0.58 6.67 14.79
N THR A 194 -0.13 5.53 14.68
CA THR A 194 -0.28 4.59 15.80
C THR A 194 0.24 3.19 15.47
N VAL A 195 -0.33 2.55 14.45
CA VAL A 195 -0.05 1.14 14.12
C VAL A 195 1.32 0.98 13.47
N ILE A 196 1.73 1.90 12.61
CA ILE A 196 3.03 1.82 11.93
C ILE A 196 4.20 1.88 12.94
N PRO A 197 4.26 2.86 13.86
CA PRO A 197 5.29 2.88 14.91
C PRO A 197 5.32 1.56 15.70
N LEU A 198 4.14 1.06 16.10
CA LEU A 198 4.01 -0.18 16.84
C LEU A 198 4.53 -1.39 16.05
N LEU A 199 4.24 -1.48 14.75
CA LEU A 199 4.71 -2.57 13.89
C LEU A 199 6.20 -2.46 13.55
N THR A 200 6.76 -1.26 13.54
CA THR A 200 8.20 -1.06 13.29
C THR A 200 9.06 -1.38 14.51
N TRP A 201 8.51 -1.24 15.72
CA TRP A 201 9.25 -1.36 16.97
C TRP A 201 9.95 -2.72 17.15
N PRO A 202 9.29 -3.89 16.97
CA PRO A 202 9.94 -5.19 17.12
C PRO A 202 11.10 -5.41 16.15
N ALA A 203 10.97 -4.94 14.91
CA ALA A 203 12.04 -5.05 13.91
C ALA A 203 13.26 -4.21 14.30
N TYR A 204 13.04 -3.01 14.84
CA TYR A 204 14.12 -2.17 15.37
C TYR A 204 14.84 -2.81 16.56
N GLU A 205 14.10 -3.34 17.54
CA GLU A 205 14.68 -4.02 18.70
C GLU A 205 15.44 -5.28 18.30
N ALA A 206 14.83 -6.13 17.47
CA ALA A 206 15.46 -7.38 17.00
C ALA A 206 16.75 -7.09 16.23
N ALA A 207 16.73 -6.13 15.29
CA ALA A 207 17.92 -5.75 14.54
C ALA A 207 19.00 -5.15 15.45
N GLY A 208 18.61 -4.35 16.46
CA GLY A 208 19.54 -3.80 17.44
C GLY A 208 20.21 -4.86 18.32
N HIS A 209 19.46 -5.87 18.77
CA HIS A 209 20.01 -6.97 19.56
C HIS A 209 20.90 -7.91 18.74
N LEU A 210 20.52 -8.19 17.49
CA LEU A 210 21.25 -9.14 16.64
C LEU A 210 22.52 -8.54 16.03
N PHE A 211 22.47 -7.25 15.63
CA PHE A 211 23.52 -6.64 14.82
C PHE A 211 24.16 -5.41 15.48
N GLY A 212 23.71 -4.96 16.65
CA GLY A 212 24.28 -3.77 17.30
C GLY A 212 23.91 -2.47 16.58
N GLY A 213 24.88 -1.63 16.22
CA GLY A 213 24.60 -0.29 15.67
C GLY A 213 24.08 -0.30 14.22
N ARG A 214 22.96 0.39 13.95
CA ARG A 214 22.38 0.55 12.59
C ARG A 214 23.35 1.08 11.54
N ARG A 215 24.26 2.00 11.91
CA ARG A 215 25.19 2.63 10.96
C ARG A 215 26.29 1.69 10.48
N THR A 216 26.64 0.67 11.27
CA THR A 216 27.68 -0.30 10.92
C THR A 216 27.12 -1.51 10.19
N ASN A 217 25.87 -1.89 10.48
CA ASN A 217 25.24 -3.12 9.97
C ASN A 217 23.96 -2.82 9.18
N LEU A 218 24.04 -1.85 8.28
CA LEU A 218 22.89 -1.36 7.54
C LEU A 218 22.24 -2.47 6.70
N ALA A 219 23.03 -3.39 6.14
CA ALA A 219 22.57 -4.47 5.26
C ALA A 219 21.70 -5.47 6.03
N GLU A 220 22.15 -5.84 7.22
CA GLU A 220 21.48 -6.74 8.14
C GLU A 220 20.17 -6.11 8.64
N TYR A 221 20.21 -4.82 9.00
CA TYR A 221 19.04 -4.05 9.37
C TYR A 221 18.00 -4.05 8.26
N SER A 222 18.38 -3.62 7.06
CA SER A 222 17.44 -3.49 5.96
C SER A 222 16.86 -4.82 5.48
N THR A 223 17.67 -5.88 5.49
CA THR A 223 17.19 -7.24 5.22
C THR A 223 16.16 -7.67 6.26
N THR A 224 16.42 -7.40 7.55
CA THR A 224 15.47 -7.66 8.64
C THR A 224 14.16 -6.91 8.45
N PHE A 225 14.22 -5.62 8.07
CA PHE A 225 13.03 -4.83 7.77
C PHE A 225 12.24 -5.38 6.59
N VAL A 226 12.90 -5.79 5.50
CA VAL A 226 12.21 -6.37 4.34
C VAL A 226 11.53 -7.69 4.71
N PHE A 227 12.21 -8.59 5.43
CA PHE A 227 11.60 -9.84 5.90
C PHE A 227 10.41 -9.57 6.84
N TRP A 228 10.53 -8.59 7.73
CA TRP A 228 9.44 -8.19 8.60
C TRP A 228 8.26 -7.61 7.80
N GLY A 229 8.53 -6.72 6.84
CA GLY A 229 7.52 -6.18 5.94
C GLY A 229 6.79 -7.27 5.15
N ALA A 230 7.53 -8.24 4.61
CA ALA A 230 6.95 -9.38 3.91
C ALA A 230 6.07 -10.23 4.84
N THR A 231 6.50 -10.42 6.10
CA THR A 231 5.72 -11.13 7.12
C THR A 231 4.42 -10.40 7.44
N VAL A 232 4.47 -9.07 7.60
CA VAL A 232 3.28 -8.22 7.81
C VAL A 232 2.36 -8.28 6.59
N TRP A 233 2.89 -8.25 5.38
CA TRP A 233 2.10 -8.35 4.15
C TRP A 233 1.37 -9.69 4.03
N VAL A 234 2.11 -10.79 4.15
CA VAL A 234 1.55 -12.15 4.09
C VAL A 234 0.54 -12.37 5.23
N GLY A 235 0.87 -11.89 6.44
CA GLY A 235 -0.04 -11.93 7.58
C GLY A 235 -1.32 -11.14 7.33
N GLY A 236 -1.22 -9.93 6.78
CA GLY A 236 -2.36 -9.10 6.38
C GLY A 236 -3.25 -9.78 5.36
N LEU A 237 -2.67 -10.35 4.29
CA LEU A 237 -3.40 -11.13 3.28
C LEU A 237 -4.08 -12.37 3.89
N ALA A 238 -3.38 -13.11 4.75
CA ALA A 238 -3.91 -14.29 5.40
C ALA A 238 -5.08 -13.94 6.33
N LEU A 239 -4.95 -12.89 7.15
CA LEU A 239 -6.00 -12.40 8.04
C LEU A 239 -7.20 -11.88 7.27
N ALA A 240 -6.97 -11.11 6.19
CA ALA A 240 -8.03 -10.63 5.31
C ALA A 240 -8.81 -11.80 4.68
N THR A 241 -8.09 -12.81 4.17
CA THR A 241 -8.69 -14.01 3.59
C THR A 241 -9.46 -14.81 4.64
N LEU A 242 -8.90 -15.00 5.83
CA LEU A 242 -9.54 -15.70 6.93
C LEU A 242 -10.79 -14.97 7.43
N TYR A 243 -10.78 -13.63 7.45
CA TYR A 243 -11.96 -12.84 7.75
C TYR A 243 -13.07 -13.08 6.73
N VAL A 244 -12.79 -12.98 5.43
CA VAL A 244 -13.80 -13.22 4.38
C VAL A 244 -14.33 -14.65 4.43
N ARG A 245 -13.47 -15.63 4.71
CA ARG A 245 -13.90 -17.02 4.88
C ARG A 245 -14.82 -17.22 6.09
N ARG A 246 -14.61 -16.48 7.18
CA ARG A 246 -15.43 -16.59 8.40
C ARG A 246 -16.71 -15.77 8.33
N ALA A 247 -16.72 -14.66 7.61
CA ALA A 247 -17.85 -13.74 7.54
C ALA A 247 -18.16 -13.29 6.10
N PRO A 248 -18.42 -14.22 5.16
CA PRO A 248 -18.61 -13.89 3.75
C PRO A 248 -19.83 -12.98 3.54
N ASP A 249 -20.96 -13.26 4.20
CA ASP A 249 -22.19 -12.49 4.05
C ASP A 249 -22.02 -11.04 4.52
N ARG A 250 -21.29 -10.83 5.62
CA ARG A 250 -21.01 -9.49 6.14
C ARG A 250 -20.14 -8.71 5.16
N PHE A 251 -19.05 -9.31 4.69
CA PHE A 251 -18.16 -8.71 3.71
C PHE A 251 -18.91 -8.34 2.42
N LEU A 252 -19.69 -9.27 1.85
CA LEU A 252 -20.46 -9.04 0.64
C LEU A 252 -21.55 -7.98 0.84
N THR A 253 -22.21 -7.96 2.00
CA THR A 253 -23.21 -6.94 2.34
C THR A 253 -22.57 -5.56 2.40
N ASP A 254 -21.45 -5.43 3.12
CA ASP A 254 -20.72 -4.17 3.23
C ASP A 254 -20.17 -3.70 1.87
N LEU A 255 -19.68 -4.62 1.04
CA LEU A 255 -19.17 -4.31 -0.30
C LEU A 255 -20.28 -3.91 -1.28
N ARG A 256 -21.47 -4.53 -1.18
CA ARG A 256 -22.64 -4.20 -2.01
C ARG A 256 -23.32 -2.90 -1.57
N ARG A 257 -23.18 -2.52 -0.30
CA ARG A 257 -23.86 -1.36 0.30
C ARG A 257 -23.57 -0.09 -0.51
N PRO A 258 -24.58 0.53 -1.12
CA PRO A 258 -24.41 1.85 -1.72
C PRO A 258 -24.03 2.83 -0.61
N SER A 259 -22.93 3.53 -0.85
CA SER A 259 -22.32 4.46 0.11
C SER A 259 -22.88 5.86 0.00
#